data_AF-A0A6G7BWA8-F1
#
_entry.id   AF-A0A6G7BWA8-F1
#
_cell.length_a   1.000
_cell.length_b   1.000
_cell.length_c   1.000
_cell.angle_alpha   90.00
_cell.angle_beta   90.00
_cell.angle_gamma   90.00
#
_symmetry.space_group_name_H-M   'P 1'
#
loop_
_entity.id
_entity.type
_entity.pdbx_description
1 polymer ?
#
loop_
_entity_poly.entity_id
_entity_poly.type
_entity_poly.pdbx_seq_one_letter_code
_entity_poly.pdbx_strand_id
1 'polypeptide(L)'
;MATIDRNIAPIKQEVENFLKQIDFKLPEGFIEFFKDSNGADISSDENYIVLWALTDMIQLNRDYNVDEYAPDFFIFGSNGGGTAYAVKKSTSDIYEIPFIGMSNEEAVFKNKTFSEFIEGLT
;
A
#
# COMPACT_ATOMS: atom_id res chain seq x y z
N MET A 1 -0.99 -21.44 0.47
CA MET A 1 -2.10 -20.48 0.28
C MET A 1 -1.98 -19.43 1.35
N ALA A 2 -1.95 -18.15 1.01
CA ALA A 2 -1.99 -17.11 2.03
C ALA A 2 -3.37 -16.98 2.65
N THR A 3 -3.37 -16.59 3.92
CA THR A 3 -4.56 -16.14 4.64
C THR A 3 -4.61 -14.62 4.58
N ILE A 4 -5.79 -14.07 4.36
CA ILE A 4 -6.05 -12.62 4.42
C ILE A 4 -6.99 -12.37 5.60
N ASP A 5 -6.45 -11.80 6.68
CA ASP A 5 -7.23 -11.31 7.81
C ASP A 5 -7.62 -9.85 7.56
N ARG A 6 -8.91 -9.63 7.28
CA ARG A 6 -9.44 -8.34 6.83
C ARG A 6 -9.89 -7.53 8.03
N ASN A 7 -9.43 -6.28 8.11
CA ASN A 7 -10.01 -5.32 9.03
C ASN A 7 -11.45 -5.00 8.62
N ILE A 8 -12.24 -4.49 9.58
CA ILE A 8 -13.59 -4.01 9.31
C ILE A 8 -13.55 -3.01 8.14
N ALA A 9 -14.42 -3.21 7.16
CA ALA A 9 -14.54 -2.34 6.00
C ALA A 9 -14.75 -0.87 6.43
N PRO A 10 -14.08 0.09 5.78
CA PRO A 10 -14.27 1.50 6.08
C PRO A 10 -15.67 1.94 5.66
N ILE A 11 -16.22 2.94 6.33
CA ILE A 11 -17.47 3.55 5.88
C ILE A 11 -17.22 4.35 4.59
N LYS A 12 -18.26 4.53 3.79
CA LYS A 12 -18.19 5.29 2.52
C LYS A 12 -17.49 6.65 2.67
N GLN A 13 -17.74 7.36 3.78
CA GLN A 13 -17.14 8.67 4.02
C GLN A 13 -15.61 8.62 4.19
N GLU A 14 -15.08 7.56 4.80
CA GLU A 14 -13.63 7.38 4.99
C GLU A 14 -12.94 7.15 3.65
N VAL A 15 -13.53 6.31 2.79
CA VAL A 15 -13.05 6.10 1.41
C VAL A 15 -13.06 7.40 0.62
N GLU A 16 -14.14 8.19 0.69
CA GLU A 16 -14.22 9.50 0.04
C GLU A 16 -13.18 10.50 0.58
N ASN A 17 -12.93 10.50 1.88
CA ASN A 17 -11.95 11.38 2.52
C ASN A 17 -10.52 11.04 2.12
N PHE A 18 -10.20 9.74 1.98
CA PHE A 18 -8.93 9.30 1.43
C PHE A 18 -8.79 9.76 -0.03
N LEU A 19 -9.78 9.49 -0.87
CA LEU A 19 -9.74 9.83 -2.30
C LEU A 19 -9.58 11.33 -2.56
N LYS A 20 -10.14 12.20 -1.70
CA LYS A 20 -9.95 13.66 -1.79
C LYS A 20 -8.52 14.13 -1.51
N GLN A 21 -7.72 13.30 -0.82
CA GLN A 21 -6.34 13.61 -0.46
C GLN A 21 -5.31 13.00 -1.42
N ILE A 22 -5.76 12.16 -2.35
CA ILE A 22 -4.92 11.54 -3.38
C ILE A 22 -5.01 12.39 -4.66
N ASP A 23 -3.86 12.81 -5.16
CA ASP A 23 -3.71 13.62 -6.38
C ASP A 23 -3.09 12.85 -7.56
N PHE A 24 -2.87 11.56 -7.40
CA PHE A 24 -2.34 10.64 -8.41
C PHE A 24 -3.33 9.50 -8.70
N LYS A 25 -3.08 8.76 -9.78
CA LYS A 25 -3.91 7.61 -10.14
C LYS A 25 -3.53 6.39 -9.28
N LEU A 26 -4.52 5.74 -8.68
CA LEU A 26 -4.31 4.50 -7.93
C LEU A 26 -4.26 3.29 -8.89
N PRO A 27 -3.52 2.22 -8.53
CA PRO A 27 -3.49 0.98 -9.31
C PRO A 27 -4.88 0.36 -9.41
N GLU A 28 -5.13 -0.36 -10.50
CA GLU A 28 -6.37 -1.13 -10.66
C GLU A 28 -6.54 -2.14 -9.51
N GLY A 29 -7.75 -2.21 -8.94
CA GLY A 29 -8.10 -3.09 -7.83
C GLY A 29 -7.80 -2.53 -6.43
N PHE A 30 -7.07 -1.41 -6.33
CA PHE A 30 -6.67 -0.85 -5.04
C PHE A 30 -7.89 -0.43 -4.21
N ILE A 31 -8.74 0.43 -4.76
CA ILE A 31 -9.90 0.95 -4.03
C ILE A 31 -10.98 -0.11 -3.85
N GLU A 32 -11.13 -1.03 -4.81
CA GLU A 32 -12.03 -2.17 -4.70
C GLU A 32 -11.68 -3.00 -3.47
N PHE A 33 -10.41 -3.34 -3.26
CA PHE A 33 -9.97 -4.07 -2.07
C PHE A 33 -10.25 -3.28 -0.78
N PHE A 34 -9.88 -1.99 -0.76
CA PHE A 34 -9.98 -1.20 0.47
C PHE A 34 -11.42 -0.79 0.83
N LYS A 35 -12.36 -0.83 -0.12
CA LYS A 35 -13.80 -0.71 0.19
C LYS A 35 -14.32 -1.87 1.02
N ASP A 36 -13.72 -3.04 0.86
CA ASP A 36 -14.11 -4.26 1.58
C ASP A 36 -13.28 -4.50 2.84
N SER A 37 -12.18 -3.74 3.05
CA SER A 37 -11.23 -3.97 4.15
C SER A 37 -10.40 -2.72 4.45
N ASN A 38 -10.50 -2.16 5.66
CA ASN A 38 -9.70 -1.00 6.05
C ASN A 38 -8.27 -1.41 6.47
N GLY A 39 -7.50 -1.93 5.52
CA GLY A 39 -6.26 -2.66 5.80
C GLY A 39 -6.52 -4.15 6.04
N ALA A 40 -5.44 -4.92 6.08
CA ALA A 40 -5.48 -6.37 6.27
C ALA A 40 -4.08 -6.89 6.63
N ASP A 41 -4.05 -7.99 7.38
CA ASP A 41 -2.86 -8.82 7.54
C ASP A 41 -2.91 -9.98 6.54
N ILE A 42 -1.89 -10.11 5.72
CA ILE A 42 -1.74 -11.17 4.73
C ILE A 42 -0.54 -12.02 5.12
N SER A 43 -0.77 -13.30 5.41
CA SER A 43 0.29 -14.20 5.86
C SER A 43 0.28 -15.51 5.09
N SER A 44 1.46 -15.96 4.67
CA SER A 44 1.74 -17.31 4.20
C SER A 44 2.93 -17.89 4.99
N ASP A 45 3.35 -19.11 4.65
CA ASP A 45 4.51 -19.74 5.29
C ASP A 45 5.82 -18.96 5.03
N GLU A 46 5.88 -18.17 3.95
CA GLU A 46 7.10 -17.46 3.52
C GLU A 46 7.00 -15.93 3.60
N ASN A 47 5.77 -15.38 3.61
CA ASN A 47 5.55 -13.95 3.50
C ASN A 47 4.57 -13.46 4.56
N TYR A 48 4.82 -12.24 5.05
CA TYR A 48 3.88 -11.49 5.87
C TYR A 48 3.78 -10.08 5.31
N ILE A 49 2.56 -9.57 5.16
CA ILE A 49 2.27 -8.23 4.67
C ILE A 49 1.19 -7.61 5.52
N VAL A 50 1.46 -6.42 6.03
CA VAL A 50 0.49 -5.54 6.68
C VAL A 50 0.08 -4.48 5.68
N LEU A 51 -1.15 -4.56 5.18
CA LEU A 51 -1.76 -3.46 4.45
C LEU A 51 -2.27 -2.43 5.46
N TRP A 52 -1.78 -1.20 5.36
CA TRP A 52 -2.15 -0.13 6.28
C TRP A 52 -3.63 0.22 6.13
N ALA A 53 -4.26 0.62 7.24
CA ALA A 53 -5.62 1.13 7.19
C ALA A 53 -5.68 2.36 6.27
N LEU A 54 -6.65 2.37 5.35
CA LEU A 54 -6.90 3.47 4.42
C LEU A 54 -7.16 4.78 5.18
N THR A 55 -7.76 4.71 6.37
CA THR A 55 -7.99 5.85 7.26
C THR A 55 -6.72 6.49 7.82
N ASP A 56 -5.65 5.71 7.94
CA ASP A 56 -4.41 6.14 8.60
C ASP A 56 -3.29 6.38 7.57
N MET A 57 -3.44 5.81 6.37
CA MET A 57 -2.42 5.76 5.32
C MET A 57 -1.84 7.13 4.95
N ILE A 58 -2.68 8.18 4.89
CA ILE A 58 -2.20 9.54 4.62
C ILE A 58 -1.31 10.05 5.75
N GLN A 59 -1.72 9.84 7.01
CA GLN A 59 -0.93 10.29 8.15
C GLN A 59 0.37 9.50 8.26
N LEU A 60 0.34 8.19 8.02
CA LEU A 60 1.54 7.36 8.00
C LEU A 60 2.54 7.82 6.94
N ASN A 61 2.10 8.15 5.72
CA ASN A 61 3.01 8.71 4.71
C ASN A 61 3.67 10.03 5.14
N ARG A 62 2.96 10.86 5.94
CA ARG A 62 3.53 12.07 6.54
C ARG A 62 4.52 11.74 7.65
N ASP A 63 4.17 10.82 8.54
CA ASP A 63 4.97 10.44 9.70
C ASP A 63 6.29 9.73 9.30
N TYR A 64 6.27 9.00 8.17
CA TYR A 64 7.46 8.42 7.56
C TYR A 64 8.22 9.39 6.63
N ASN A 65 7.78 10.65 6.52
CA ASN A 65 8.35 11.66 5.64
C ASN A 65 8.52 11.16 4.18
N VAL A 66 7.55 10.40 3.66
CA VAL A 66 7.64 9.78 2.33
C VAL A 66 7.81 10.85 1.25
N ASP A 67 7.12 11.98 1.36
CA ASP A 67 7.25 13.08 0.40
C ASP A 67 8.65 13.74 0.41
N GLU A 68 9.43 13.59 1.49
CA GLU A 68 10.81 14.10 1.57
C GLU A 68 11.81 13.09 0.99
N TYR A 69 11.70 11.81 1.38
CA TYR A 69 12.68 10.78 1.02
C TYR A 69 12.38 10.12 -0.34
N ALA A 70 11.10 9.87 -0.62
CA ALA A 70 10.62 9.15 -1.79
C ALA A 70 9.40 9.85 -2.42
N PRO A 71 9.56 11.10 -2.92
CA PRO A 71 8.44 11.95 -3.38
C PRO A 71 7.60 11.33 -4.51
N ASP A 72 8.18 10.44 -5.31
CA ASP A 72 7.52 9.73 -6.40
C ASP A 72 6.62 8.57 -5.92
N PHE A 73 6.63 8.26 -4.62
CA PHE A 73 5.98 7.08 -4.06
C PHE A 73 4.96 7.44 -2.98
N PHE A 74 4.03 6.51 -2.79
CA PHE A 74 3.04 6.54 -1.73
C PHE A 74 2.93 5.15 -1.11
N ILE A 75 3.27 5.01 0.16
CA ILE A 75 3.32 3.73 0.87
C ILE A 75 1.92 3.32 1.31
N PHE A 76 1.58 2.05 1.09
CA PHE A 76 0.28 1.48 1.47
C PHE A 76 0.38 0.26 2.39
N GLY A 77 1.60 -0.22 2.68
CA GLY A 77 1.80 -1.38 3.53
C GLY A 77 3.27 -1.70 3.77
N SER A 78 3.52 -2.79 4.47
CA SER A 78 4.85 -3.27 4.84
C SER A 78 4.89 -4.79 4.95
N ASN A 79 6.08 -5.38 4.91
CA ASN A 79 6.26 -6.78 5.30
C ASN A 79 6.32 -7.03 6.83
N GLY A 80 5.98 -6.03 7.65
CA GLY A 80 6.12 -6.08 9.12
C GLY A 80 7.56 -5.90 9.61
N GLY A 81 8.50 -5.62 8.71
CA GLY A 81 9.92 -5.39 9.01
C GLY A 81 10.46 -4.15 8.31
N GLY A 82 11.64 -4.28 7.68
CA GLY A 82 12.35 -3.16 7.06
C GLY A 82 11.83 -2.72 5.68
N THR A 83 10.80 -3.39 5.13
CA THR A 83 10.34 -3.15 3.76
C THR A 83 8.93 -2.58 3.76
N ALA A 84 8.72 -1.57 2.92
CA ALA A 84 7.46 -0.95 2.58
C ALA A 84 6.99 -1.37 1.18
N TYR A 85 5.68 -1.38 0.96
CA TYR A 85 5.07 -1.49 -0.36
C TYR A 85 4.46 -0.15 -0.75
N ALA A 86 4.74 0.30 -1.97
CA ALA A 86 4.39 1.63 -2.42
C ALA A 86 3.82 1.65 -3.83
N VAL A 87 2.93 2.61 -4.08
CA VAL A 87 2.49 3.00 -5.42
C VAL A 87 3.44 4.05 -5.95
N LYS A 88 3.93 3.88 -7.19
CA LYS A 88 4.63 4.95 -7.91
C LYS A 88 3.61 5.92 -8.50
N LYS A 89 3.59 7.17 -8.02
CA LYS A 89 2.57 8.18 -8.36
C LYS A 89 2.47 8.45 -9.87
N SER A 90 3.60 8.36 -10.60
CA SER A 90 3.65 8.65 -12.04
C SER A 90 3.14 7.53 -12.95
N THR A 91 3.15 6.27 -12.51
CA THR A 91 2.76 5.12 -13.34
C THR A 91 1.60 4.30 -12.76
N SER A 92 1.29 4.48 -11.47
CA SER A 92 0.40 3.63 -10.69
C SER A 92 0.90 2.20 -10.49
N ASP A 93 2.16 1.90 -10.79
CA ASP A 93 2.76 0.59 -10.55
C ASP A 93 3.09 0.39 -9.07
N ILE A 94 3.22 -0.86 -8.65
CA ILE A 94 3.54 -1.27 -7.28
C ILE A 94 5.02 -1.65 -7.17
N TYR A 95 5.66 -1.10 -6.14
CA TYR A 95 7.06 -1.31 -5.79
C TYR A 95 7.19 -1.76 -4.33
N GLU A 96 8.31 -2.40 -4.01
CA GLU A 96 8.82 -2.50 -2.64
C GLU A 96 10.01 -1.56 -2.47
N ILE A 97 10.11 -0.92 -1.30
CA ILE A 97 11.13 0.07 -0.96
C ILE A 97 11.55 -0.14 0.50
N PRO A 98 12.83 -0.06 0.88
CA PRO A 98 13.22 -0.15 2.28
C PRO A 98 12.81 1.12 3.06
N PHE A 99 12.41 0.97 4.32
CA PHE A 99 12.12 2.12 5.19
C PHE A 99 13.37 2.94 5.53
N ILE A 100 14.53 2.28 5.59
CA ILE A 100 15.82 2.94 5.78
C ILE A 100 16.50 3.01 4.42
N GLY A 101 16.89 4.21 4.00
CA GLY A 101 17.42 4.48 2.65
C GLY A 101 16.36 5.08 1.74
N MET A 102 15.15 4.48 1.72
CA MET A 102 13.91 4.95 1.08
C MET A 102 14.14 5.87 -0.12
N SER A 103 14.58 5.32 -1.26
CA SER A 103 14.86 6.09 -2.47
C SER A 103 14.34 5.43 -3.74
N ASN A 104 14.34 6.18 -4.84
CA ASN A 104 14.00 5.67 -6.18
C ASN A 104 14.94 4.56 -6.66
N GLU A 105 16.22 4.62 -6.28
CA GLU A 105 17.25 3.67 -6.69
C GLU A 105 17.10 2.32 -5.98
N GLU A 106 16.57 2.32 -4.77
CA GLU A 106 16.32 1.08 -3.99
C GLU A 106 14.94 0.47 -4.27
N ALA A 107 14.11 1.14 -5.06
CA ALA A 107 12.76 0.67 -5.38
C ALA A 107 12.79 -0.52 -6.34
N VAL A 108 12.13 -1.61 -5.96
CA VAL A 108 12.04 -2.84 -6.77
C VAL A 108 10.60 -3.04 -7.26
N PHE A 109 10.42 -3.12 -8.57
CA PHE A 109 9.12 -3.33 -9.19
C PHE A 109 8.51 -4.67 -8.77
N LYS A 110 7.21 -4.67 -8.45
CA LYS A 110 6.45 -5.88 -8.07
C LYS A 110 5.37 -6.22 -9.08
N ASN A 111 4.46 -5.28 -9.34
CA ASN A 111 3.28 -5.52 -10.17
C ASN A 111 2.74 -4.23 -10.77
N LYS A 112 1.94 -4.35 -11.83
CA LYS A 112 1.26 -3.20 -12.46
C LYS A 112 -0.08 -2.87 -11.84
N THR A 113 -0.77 -3.88 -11.33
CA THR A 113 -2.08 -3.73 -10.69
C THR A 113 -2.05 -4.21 -9.25
N PHE A 114 -2.96 -3.68 -8.44
CA PHE A 114 -3.12 -4.13 -7.06
C PHE A 114 -3.77 -5.51 -6.99
N SER A 115 -4.71 -5.82 -7.90
CA SER A 115 -5.30 -7.15 -8.00
C SER A 115 -4.25 -8.23 -8.23
N GLU A 116 -3.36 -8.08 -9.22
CA GLU A 116 -2.27 -9.03 -9.48
C GLU A 116 -1.29 -9.12 -8.30
N PHE A 117 -1.04 -8.00 -7.61
CA PHE A 117 -0.22 -7.99 -6.40
C PHE A 117 -0.82 -8.86 -5.29
N ILE A 118 -2.13 -8.74 -5.02
CA ILE A 118 -2.81 -9.55 -4.01
C ILE A 118 -2.91 -11.02 -4.43
N GLU A 119 -3.27 -11.29 -5.70
CA GLU A 119 -3.36 -12.65 -6.23
C GLU A 119 -2.01 -13.39 -6.17
N GLY A 120 -0.91 -12.68 -6.44
CA GLY A 120 0.44 -13.24 -6.35
C GLY A 120 0.89 -13.62 -4.93
N LEU A 121 0.15 -13.20 -3.90
CA LEU A 121 0.42 -13.55 -2.50
C LEU A 121 -0.39 -14.77 -2.04
N THR A 122 -1.54 -15.04 -2.67
CA THR A 122 -2.53 -16.04 -2.22
C THR A 122 -2.30 -17.45 -2.72
#